data_AF-A0AAV0CF69-F1
#
_entry.id   AF-A0AAV0CF69-F1
#
_cell.length_a   1.000
_cell.length_b   1.000
_cell.length_c   1.000
_cell.angle_alpha   90.00
_cell.angle_beta   90.00
_cell.angle_gamma   90.00
#
_symmetry.space_group_name_H-M   'P 1'
#
loop_
_entity.id
_entity.type
_entity.pdbx_description
1 polymer ?
#
loop_
_entity_poly.entity_id
_entity_poly.type
_entity_poly.pdbx_seq_one_letter_code
_entity_poly.pdbx_strand_id
1 'polypeptide(L)' 'MMKMEVLDTIVHRLLVDNGSSVNILYMNTFYEIGLQKADLKPVKTPLSGFTGDTIKRQSKFYLTLKSENFPQISFI' A
#
# COMPACT_ATOMS: atom_id res chain seq x y z
N MET A 1 -1.35 -18.29 4.10
CA MET A 1 -2.01 -16.98 3.94
C MET A 1 -1.19 -15.95 4.72
N MET A 2 -0.66 -14.93 4.06
CA MET A 2 0.09 -13.87 4.76
C MET A 2 -0.90 -12.99 5.51
N LYS A 3 -0.64 -12.74 6.80
CA LYS A 3 -1.42 -11.78 7.61
C LYS A 3 -0.54 -10.57 7.83
N MET A 4 -1.05 -9.40 7.48
CA MET A 4 -0.41 -8.12 7.75
C MET A 4 -1.30 -7.32 8.67
N GLU A 5 -0.71 -6.78 9.71
CA GLU A 5 -1.35 -5.85 10.62
C GLU A 5 -0.90 -4.42 10.25
N VAL A 6 -1.90 -3.57 10.04
CA VAL A 6 -1.73 -2.18 9.64
C VAL A 6 -2.54 -1.34 10.62
N LEU A 7 -1.86 -0.52 11.43
CA LEU A 7 -2.53 0.29 12.46
C LEU A 7 -3.48 -0.53 13.33
N ASP A 8 -3.00 -1.67 13.82
CA ASP A 8 -3.74 -2.62 14.65
C ASP A 8 -5.01 -3.20 13.98
N THR A 9 -5.09 -3.08 12.65
CA THR A 9 -6.13 -3.69 11.79
C THR A 9 -5.53 -4.82 10.97
N ILE A 10 -6.17 -5.99 11.01
CA ILE A 10 -5.75 -7.14 10.20
C ILE A 10 -6.23 -6.96 8.76
N VAL A 11 -5.28 -6.91 7.81
CA VAL A 11 -5.57 -6.89 6.39
C VAL A 11 -5.61 -8.32 5.86
N HIS A 12 -6.79 -8.75 5.41
CA HIS A 12 -7.01 -10.13 4.95
C HIS A 12 -6.54 -10.42 3.53
N ARG A 13 -6.36 -9.38 2.70
CA ARG A 13 -5.94 -9.52 1.30
C ARG A 13 -4.85 -8.50 0.99
N LEU A 14 -3.66 -9.00 0.68
CA LEU A 14 -2.56 -8.20 0.17
C LEU A 14 -2.13 -8.78 -1.18
N LEU A 15 -1.96 -7.91 -2.17
CA LEU A 15 -1.28 -8.26 -3.41
C LEU A 15 0.18 -7.85 -3.29
N VAL A 16 1.09 -8.81 -3.47
CA VAL A 16 2.53 -8.55 -3.56
C VAL A 16 2.87 -8.46 -5.04
N ASP A 17 3.17 -7.25 -5.50
CA ASP A 17 3.61 -6.99 -6.87
C ASP A 17 5.11 -6.68 -6.88
N ASN A 18 5.93 -7.66 -7.26
CA ASN A 18 7.39 -7.51 -7.36
C ASN A 18 7.84 -6.71 -8.60
N GLY A 19 6.94 -6.44 -9.55
CA GLY A 19 7.23 -5.60 -10.71
C GLY A 19 7.03 -4.11 -10.42
N SER A 20 6.23 -3.77 -9.41
CA SER A 20 5.95 -2.38 -9.05
C SER A 20 7.05 -1.79 -8.16
N SER A 21 7.41 -0.53 -8.42
CA SER A 21 8.31 0.27 -7.58
C SER A 21 7.59 1.04 -6.47
N VAL A 22 6.26 0.96 -6.41
CA VAL A 22 5.42 1.73 -5.48
C VAL A 22 4.33 0.88 -4.84
N ASN A 23 3.97 1.23 -3.61
CA ASN A 23 2.81 0.68 -2.91
C ASN A 23 1.56 1.54 -3.18
N ILE A 24 0.42 0.90 -3.45
CA ILE A 24 -0.86 1.58 -3.72
C ILE A 24 -1.91 1.08 -2.73
N LEU A 25 -2.65 2.01 -2.14
CA LEU A 25 -3.82 1.73 -1.29
C LEU A 25 -5.06 2.40 -1.89
N TYR A 26 -6.17 1.67 -1.94
CA TYR A 26 -7.45 2.25 -2.34
C TYR A 26 -7.99 3.19 -1.26
N MET A 27 -8.70 4.23 -1.68
CA MET A 27 -9.19 5.25 -0.77
C MET A 27 -10.24 4.72 0.22
N ASN A 28 -11.05 3.73 -0.17
CA ASN A 28 -11.98 3.09 0.77
C ASN A 28 -11.22 2.34 1.88
N THR A 29 -10.20 1.55 1.51
CA THR A 29 -9.37 0.84 2.50
C THR A 29 -8.63 1.80 3.43
N PHE A 30 -8.20 2.97 2.92
CA PHE A 30 -7.61 4.03 3.74
C PHE A 30 -8.54 4.45 4.90
N TYR A 31 -9.84 4.61 4.63
CA TYR A 31 -10.81 4.94 5.67
C TYR A 31 -11.14 3.75 6.58
N GLU A 32 -11.22 2.54 6.03
CA GLU A 32 -11.50 1.31 6.78
C GLU A 32 -10.42 1.00 7.84
N ILE A 33 -9.16 1.38 7.59
CA ILE A 33 -8.05 1.24 8.55
C ILE A 33 -7.93 2.44 9.51
N GLY A 34 -8.93 3.32 9.56
CA GLY A 34 -9.02 4.42 10.54
C GLY A 34 -8.22 5.68 10.20
N LEU A 35 -7.67 5.80 8.98
CA LEU A 35 -6.95 7.00 8.57
C LEU A 35 -7.90 8.09 8.09
N GLN A 36 -7.47 9.34 8.29
CA GLN A 36 -8.24 10.53 7.94
C GLN A 36 -7.51 11.35 6.88
N LYS A 37 -8.24 12.17 6.12
CA LYS A 37 -7.63 13.05 5.11
C LYS A 37 -6.53 13.97 5.69
N ALA A 38 -6.55 14.26 6.98
CA ALA A 38 -5.50 15.03 7.65
C ALA A 38 -4.14 14.32 7.70
N ASP A 39 -4.12 12.98 7.64
CA ASP A 39 -2.90 12.16 7.64
C ASP A 39 -2.20 12.15 6.27
N LEU A 40 -2.84 12.73 5.25
CA LEU A 40 -2.39 12.74 3.88
C LEU A 40 -1.51 13.95 3.56
N LYS A 41 -0.36 13.69 2.94
CA LYS A 41 0.49 14.74 2.34
C LYS A 41 0.19 14.84 0.85
N PRO A 42 -0.11 16.05 0.31
CA PRO A 42 -0.38 16.23 -1.11
C PRO A 42 0.83 15.85 -1.96
N VAL A 43 0.58 15.26 -3.13
CA VAL A 43 1.62 14.91 -4.10
C VAL A 43 1.18 15.33 -5.49
N LYS A 44 2.12 15.91 -6.25
CA LYS A 44 1.90 16.39 -7.62
C LYS A 44 2.50 15.46 -8.67
N THR A 45 3.34 14.52 -8.25
CA THR A 45 3.96 13.54 -9.14
C THR A 45 2.94 12.48 -9.52
N PRO A 46 2.63 12.32 -10.81
CA PRO A 46 1.73 11.27 -11.25
C PRO A 46 2.44 9.91 -11.21
N LEU A 47 1.66 8.82 -11.19
CA LEU A 47 2.16 7.46 -11.30
C LEU A 47 2.02 7.00 -12.76
N SER A 48 3.09 6.44 -13.32
CA SER A 48 3.06 5.84 -14.65
C SER A 48 2.91 4.32 -14.54
N GLY A 49 1.98 3.78 -15.31
CA GLY A 49 1.76 2.35 -15.47
C GLY A 49 2.61 1.78 -16.61
N PHE A 50 2.69 0.45 -16.67
CA PHE A 50 3.45 -0.26 -17.69
C PHE A 50 2.96 -0.04 -19.12
N THR A 51 1.68 0.28 -19.30
CA THR A 51 1.06 0.62 -20.59
C THR A 51 1.36 2.04 -21.04
N GLY A 52 2.13 2.83 -20.26
CA GLY A 52 2.37 4.25 -20.50
C GLY A 52 1.26 5.16 -19.95
N ASP A 53 0.14 4.58 -19.50
CA ASP A 53 -0.94 5.32 -18.86
C ASP A 53 -0.46 5.97 -17.57
N THR A 54 -1.02 7.12 -17.24
CA THR A 54 -0.58 7.91 -16.10
C THR A 54 -1.77 8.27 -15.21
N ILE A 55 -1.66 7.97 -13.92
CA ILE A 55 -2.71 8.24 -12.93
C ILE A 55 -2.27 9.35 -12.00
N LYS A 56 -3.14 10.35 -11.82
CA LYS A 56 -2.95 11.38 -10.78
C LYS A 56 -3.24 10.76 -9.41
N ARG A 57 -2.19 10.62 -8.60
CA ARG A 57 -2.34 10.18 -7.22
C ARG A 57 -2.73 11.35 -6.33
N GLN A 58 -3.66 11.13 -5.41
CA GLN A 58 -4.15 12.20 -4.53
C GLN A 58 -3.12 12.60 -3.45
N SER A 59 -2.48 11.62 -2.81
CA SER A 59 -1.73 11.91 -1.57
C SER A 59 -0.83 10.77 -1.10
N LYS A 60 0.27 11.04 -0.38
CA LYS A 60 1.14 10.02 0.28
C LYS A 60 1.01 10.07 1.80
N PHE A 61 1.24 8.93 2.43
CA PHE A 61 1.42 8.75 3.86
C PHE A 61 2.41 7.60 4.08
N TYR A 62 2.91 7.44 5.30
CA TYR A 62 3.80 6.33 5.70
C TYR A 62 3.09 5.53 6.78
N LEU A 63 3.13 4.20 6.68
CA LEU A 63 2.59 3.30 7.70
C LEU A 63 3.66 2.34 8.16
N THR A 64 3.55 1.94 9.42
CA THR A 64 4.27 0.78 9.94
C THR A 64 3.41 -0.45 9.69
N LEU A 65 4.03 -1.48 9.11
CA LEU A 65 3.38 -2.77 8.85
C LEU A 65 4.02 -3.79 9.79
N LYS A 66 3.21 -4.55 10.51
CA LYS A 66 3.67 -5.70 11.30
C LYS A 66 3.26 -6.97 10.59
N SER A 67 4.19 -7.91 10.48
CA SER A 67 3.94 -9.23 9.90
C SER A 67 4.42 -10.28 10.89
N GLU A 68 3.54 -11.22 11.22
CA GLU A 68 3.85 -12.31 12.17
C GLU A 68 4.54 -13.51 11.49
N ASN A 69 4.50 -13.61 10.16
CA ASN A 69 5.10 -14.70 9.38
C ASN A 69 5.51 -14.22 7.99
N PHE A 70 6.78 -13.82 7.84
CA PHE A 70 7.38 -13.74 6.51
C PHE A 70 7.74 -15.17 6.08
N PRO A 71 7.18 -15.72 4.98
CA PRO A 71 7.85 -16.85 4.35
C PRO A 71 9.26 -16.40 4.00
N GLN A 72 10.27 -17.20 4.38
CA GLN A 72 11.63 -17.04 3.87
C GLN A 72 11.53 -17.18 2.35
N ILE A 73 11.48 -16.06 1.62
CA ILE A 73 11.55 -16.09 0.16
C ILE A 73 13.02 -16.32 -0.17
N SER A 74 13.40 -17.58 -0.33
CA SER A 74 14.68 -17.96 -0.90
C SER A 74 14.68 -17.50 -2.36
N PHE A 75 15.54 -16.56 -2.70
CA PHE A 75 15.88 -16.31 -4.09
C PHE A 75 16.88 -17.40 -4.52
N ILE A 76 16.51 -18.15 -5.56
CA ILE A 76 17.47 -18.84 -6.43
C ILE A 76 18.15 -17.83 -7.35
#